data_AF-A0A7J3TML7-F1
#
_entry.id   AF-A0A7J3TML7-F1
#
_cell.length_a   1.000
_cell.length_b   1.000
_cell.length_c   1.000
_cell.angle_alpha   90.00
_cell.angle_beta   90.00
_cell.angle_gamma   90.00
#
_symmetry.space_group_name_H-M   'P 1'
#
loop_
_entity.id
_entity.type
_entity.pdbx_description
1 polymer ?
#
loop_
_entity_poly.entity_id
_entity_poly.type
_entity_poly.pdbx_seq_one_letter_code
_entity_poly.pdbx_strand_id
1 'polypeptide(L)'
;MIDNITITILILLSFLLVWIGIMIFTTKPEEEEIEEAEAEAKAEKTDEKGVVEMEQNEIEKYKRIVAELEEKLRRMEEKPTNDKLLDWLTELRRENEFLRMKISHLEGAMSIYGEESLRVENEKLRREIEDYKRRVEALENEVRELKSSLNYYRDLVSKLQGSYTVLNKYNYRICIRNPETGEYEYQLVKLPPDFDPFNPTYITRDGMEVYEEYGIRIPTKLGDIIREEFKKDIYWQDFELDR
;
A
#
# COMPACT_ATOMS: atom_id res chain seq x y z
N MET A 1 71.95 2.78 126.16
CA MET A 1 70.67 2.42 126.79
C MET A 1 69.63 3.29 126.12
N ILE A 2 68.58 2.66 125.61
CA ILE A 2 67.43 3.39 125.10
C ILE A 2 66.67 3.85 126.34
N ASP A 3 66.65 5.16 126.58
CA ASP A 3 66.04 5.75 127.76
C ASP A 3 64.51 5.79 127.62
N ASN A 4 63.79 5.54 128.72
CA ASN A 4 62.33 5.37 128.77
C ASN A 4 61.50 6.44 128.03
N ILE A 5 62.03 7.66 127.91
CA ILE A 5 61.39 8.76 127.17
C ILE A 5 61.26 8.43 125.68
N THR A 6 62.28 7.82 125.08
CA THR A 6 62.27 7.46 123.66
C THR A 6 61.24 6.37 123.34
N ILE A 7 60.98 5.45 124.29
CA ILE A 7 59.97 4.40 124.15
C ILE A 7 58.56 5.01 124.18
N THR A 8 58.29 5.96 125.08
CA THR A 8 56.98 6.63 125.15
C THR A 8 56.64 7.45 123.91
N ILE A 9 57.64 8.09 123.30
CA ILE A 9 57.45 8.86 122.06
C ILE A 9 57.07 7.94 120.90
N LEU A 10 57.71 6.77 120.79
CA LEU A 10 57.43 5.78 119.75
C LEU A 10 55.99 5.24 119.81
N ILE A 11 55.43 5.08 121.01
CA ILE A 11 54.05 4.58 121.18
C ILE A 11 53.02 5.64 120.77
N LEU A 12 53.24 6.92 121.07
CA LEU A 12 52.35 7.99 120.64
C LEU A 12 52.35 8.16 119.12
N LEU A 13 53.51 7.99 118.49
CA LEU A 13 53.67 8.16 117.05
C LEU A 13 52.96 7.05 116.26
N SER A 14 52.91 5.82 116.79
CA SER A 14 52.17 4.72 116.16
C SER A 14 50.65 4.92 116.21
N PHE A 15 50.13 5.48 117.31
CA PHE A 15 48.70 5.79 117.44
C PHE A 15 48.24 6.89 116.48
N LEU A 16 49.09 7.89 116.27
CA LEU A 16 48.80 9.02 115.38
C LEU A 16 48.76 8.57 113.91
N LEU A 17 49.64 7.66 113.52
CA LEU A 17 49.64 7.07 112.16
C LEU A 17 48.39 6.22 111.89
N VAL A 18 47.92 5.44 112.87
CA VAL A 18 46.68 4.66 112.74
C VAL A 18 45.47 5.60 112.59
N TRP A 19 45.45 6.71 113.33
CA TRP A 19 44.37 7.69 113.24
C TRP A 19 44.33 8.40 111.88
N ILE A 20 45.49 8.74 111.32
CA ILE A 20 45.60 9.30 109.96
C ILE A 20 45.11 8.29 108.92
N GLY A 21 45.44 7.00 109.07
CA GLY A 21 44.96 5.95 108.17
C GLY A 21 43.43 5.82 108.13
N ILE A 22 42.76 6.00 109.28
CA ILE A 22 41.29 5.99 109.36
C ILE A 22 40.69 7.23 108.67
N MET A 23 41.34 8.40 108.76
CA MET A 23 40.81 9.62 108.17
C MET A 23 40.85 9.59 106.63
N ILE A 24 41.94 9.11 106.04
CA ILE A 24 42.11 9.03 104.57
C ILE A 24 41.07 8.08 103.94
N PHE A 25 40.66 7.02 104.65
CA PHE A 25 39.67 6.08 104.15
C PHE A 25 38.23 6.65 104.10
N THR A 26 37.97 7.81 104.73
CA THR A 26 36.60 8.34 104.90
C THR A 26 36.20 9.48 103.95
N THR A 27 37.07 9.96 103.06
CA THR A 27 36.74 11.08 102.14
C THR A 27 37.14 10.77 100.68
N LYS A 28 36.15 10.43 99.84
CA LYS A 28 36.24 10.14 98.40
C LYS A 28 36.40 11.40 97.51
N PRO A 29 37.04 11.28 96.33
CA PRO A 29 36.82 12.16 95.17
C PRO A 29 36.27 11.36 93.97
N GLU A 30 35.02 11.58 93.54
CA GLU A 30 34.34 10.79 92.48
C GLU A 30 33.65 11.63 91.38
N GLU A 31 33.63 12.97 91.42
CA GLU A 31 32.63 13.73 90.63
C GLU A 31 33.13 14.38 89.32
N GLU A 32 34.41 14.75 89.16
CA GLU A 32 34.86 15.51 87.97
C GLU A 32 35.31 14.66 86.76
N GLU A 33 35.75 13.40 86.97
CA GLU A 33 36.14 12.50 85.86
C GLU A 33 34.95 11.80 85.17
N ILE A 34 33.74 11.90 85.74
CA ILE A 34 32.54 11.20 85.25
C ILE A 34 31.84 11.98 84.14
N GLU A 35 31.86 13.32 84.18
CA GLU A 35 31.07 14.14 83.23
C GLU A 35 31.61 14.11 81.79
N GLU A 36 32.95 14.08 81.60
CA GLU A 36 33.56 13.98 80.28
C GLU A 36 33.41 12.57 79.68
N ALA A 37 33.51 11.52 80.51
CA ALA A 37 33.29 10.13 80.09
C ALA A 37 31.83 9.84 79.73
N GLU A 38 30.86 10.50 80.37
CA GLU A 38 29.44 10.35 80.04
C GLU A 38 29.03 11.04 78.73
N ALA A 39 29.72 12.10 78.32
CA ALA A 39 29.42 12.83 77.09
C ALA A 39 29.86 12.05 75.84
N GLU A 40 31.06 11.45 75.86
CA GLU A 40 31.57 10.62 74.76
C GLU A 40 30.78 9.30 74.64
N ALA A 41 30.44 8.66 75.76
CA ALA A 41 29.62 7.44 75.77
C ALA A 41 28.17 7.66 75.31
N LYS A 42 27.64 8.89 75.37
CA LYS A 42 26.30 9.22 74.84
C LYS A 42 26.33 9.40 73.33
N ALA A 43 27.39 10.00 72.77
CA ALA A 43 27.54 10.19 71.32
C ALA A 43 27.71 8.86 70.57
N GLU A 44 28.54 7.95 71.09
CA GLU A 44 28.78 6.61 70.50
C GLU A 44 27.50 5.74 70.50
N LYS A 45 26.71 5.80 71.59
CA LYS A 45 25.43 5.07 71.70
C LYS A 45 24.33 5.58 70.77
N THR A 46 24.40 6.83 70.32
CA THR A 46 23.45 7.38 69.34
C THR A 46 23.75 6.94 67.91
N ASP A 47 25.03 6.86 67.53
CA ASP A 47 25.43 6.37 66.20
C ASP A 47 25.25 4.84 66.07
N GLU A 48 25.56 4.06 67.11
CA GLU A 48 25.31 2.61 67.09
C GLU A 48 23.81 2.27 66.98
N LYS A 49 22.92 3.04 67.63
CA LYS A 49 21.47 2.83 67.51
C LYS A 49 20.92 3.12 66.12
N GLY A 50 21.44 4.15 65.44
CA GLY A 50 21.02 4.50 64.08
C GLY A 50 21.44 3.46 63.04
N VAL A 51 22.65 2.89 63.19
CA VAL A 51 23.15 1.81 62.32
C VAL A 51 22.34 0.52 62.52
N VAL A 52 22.01 0.17 63.76
CA VAL A 52 21.23 -1.03 64.08
C VAL A 52 19.78 -0.94 63.53
N GLU A 53 19.14 0.23 63.56
CA GLU A 53 17.81 0.41 62.95
C GLU A 53 17.83 0.36 61.42
N MET A 54 18.91 0.82 60.78
CA MET A 54 19.08 0.71 59.33
C MET A 54 19.28 -0.76 58.90
N GLU A 55 20.14 -1.50 59.61
CA GLU A 55 20.37 -2.92 59.34
C GLU A 55 19.09 -3.76 59.56
N GLN A 56 18.29 -3.44 60.58
CA GLN A 56 17.00 -4.11 60.81
C GLN A 56 16.01 -3.88 59.66
N ASN A 57 15.94 -2.67 59.12
CA ASN A 57 15.08 -2.35 57.98
C ASN A 57 15.53 -3.07 56.69
N GLU A 58 16.83 -3.21 56.47
CA GLU A 58 17.35 -3.97 55.34
C GLU A 58 17.07 -5.47 55.49
N ILE A 59 17.25 -6.03 56.69
CA ILE A 59 16.90 -7.41 57.02
C ILE A 59 15.41 -7.68 56.75
N GLU A 60 14.51 -6.74 57.08
CA GLU A 60 13.08 -6.88 56.77
C GLU A 60 12.79 -6.88 55.27
N LYS A 61 13.49 -6.05 54.49
CA LYS A 61 13.36 -6.04 53.02
C LYS A 61 13.84 -7.37 52.43
N TYR A 62 14.99 -7.86 52.88
CA TYR A 62 15.52 -9.15 52.42
C TYR A 62 14.58 -10.31 52.80
N LYS A 63 13.97 -10.30 54.00
CA LYS A 63 12.94 -11.28 54.38
C LYS A 63 11.74 -11.28 53.45
N ARG A 64 11.23 -10.10 53.04
CA ARG A 64 10.11 -10.02 52.08
C ARG A 64 10.50 -10.56 50.71
N ILE A 65 11.69 -10.23 50.23
CA ILE A 65 12.20 -10.70 48.94
C ILE A 65 12.37 -12.22 48.96
N VAL A 66 12.93 -12.78 50.04
CA VAL A 66 13.06 -14.23 50.21
C VAL A 66 11.69 -14.90 50.22
N ALA A 67 10.71 -14.36 50.94
CA ALA A 67 9.35 -14.92 50.95
C ALA A 67 8.68 -14.90 49.55
N GLU A 68 8.88 -13.83 48.78
CA GLU A 68 8.35 -13.74 47.41
C GLU A 68 9.03 -14.75 46.46
N LEU A 69 10.35 -14.93 46.61
CA LEU A 69 11.11 -15.91 45.83
C LEU A 69 10.74 -17.34 46.20
N GLU A 70 10.51 -17.62 47.48
CA GLU A 70 10.00 -18.92 47.95
C GLU A 70 8.61 -19.22 47.38
N GLU A 71 7.72 -18.23 47.32
CA GLU A 71 6.40 -18.42 46.72
C GLU A 71 6.48 -18.67 45.20
N LYS A 72 7.38 -17.97 44.50
CA LYS A 72 7.67 -18.21 43.08
C LYS A 72 8.26 -19.60 42.83
N LEU A 73 9.20 -20.03 43.68
CA LEU A 73 9.75 -21.39 43.65
C LEU A 73 8.64 -22.42 43.84
N ARG A 74 7.75 -22.21 44.82
CA ARG A 74 6.63 -23.11 45.08
C ARG A 74 5.69 -23.24 43.88
N ARG A 75 5.37 -22.14 43.20
CA ARG A 75 4.53 -22.15 41.98
C ARG A 75 5.20 -22.85 40.79
N MET A 76 6.52 -22.80 40.68
CA MET A 76 7.26 -23.50 39.63
C MET A 76 7.48 -24.99 39.96
N GLU A 77 7.62 -25.33 41.24
CA GLU A 77 7.75 -26.71 41.72
C GLU A 77 6.41 -27.46 41.81
N GLU A 78 5.29 -26.73 41.80
CA GLU A 78 3.95 -27.28 41.63
C GLU A 78 3.82 -27.95 40.24
N LYS A 79 4.15 -29.25 40.20
CA LYS A 79 3.86 -30.11 39.05
C LYS A 79 2.38 -29.97 38.68
N PRO A 80 2.04 -29.80 37.39
CA PRO A 80 0.65 -29.69 36.98
C PRO A 80 -0.12 -30.91 37.51
N THR A 81 -1.18 -30.64 38.25
CA THR A 81 -2.07 -31.68 38.76
C THR A 81 -2.62 -32.51 37.59
N ASN A 82 -2.94 -33.78 37.85
CA ASN A 82 -3.44 -34.69 36.83
C ASN A 82 -4.63 -34.09 36.05
N ASP A 83 -5.48 -33.33 36.75
CA ASP A 83 -6.62 -32.61 36.14
C ASP A 83 -6.18 -31.55 35.11
N LYS A 84 -5.14 -30.76 35.39
CA LYS A 84 -4.60 -29.77 34.43
C LYS A 84 -3.99 -30.46 33.20
N LEU A 85 -3.36 -31.62 33.39
CA LEU A 85 -2.84 -32.41 32.29
C LEU A 85 -3.95 -33.01 31.43
N LEU A 86 -5.06 -33.43 32.04
CA LEU A 86 -6.25 -33.90 31.34
C LEU A 86 -6.88 -32.77 30.53
N ASP A 87 -7.02 -31.58 31.11
CA ASP A 87 -7.55 -30.41 30.40
C ASP A 87 -6.69 -30.08 29.17
N TRP A 88 -5.35 -30.02 29.33
CA TRP A 88 -4.43 -29.81 28.21
C TRP A 88 -4.52 -30.92 27.16
N LEU A 89 -4.68 -32.18 27.57
CA LEU A 89 -4.84 -33.31 26.65
C LEU A 89 -6.15 -33.18 25.85
N THR A 90 -7.23 -32.74 26.48
CA THR A 90 -8.51 -32.52 25.79
C THR A 90 -8.43 -31.37 24.80
N GLU A 91 -7.76 -30.28 25.16
CA GLU A 91 -7.56 -29.13 24.27
C GLU A 91 -6.70 -29.51 23.06
N LEU A 92 -5.58 -30.20 23.30
CA LEU A 92 -4.71 -30.68 22.22
C LEU A 92 -5.40 -31.68 21.29
N ARG A 93 -6.31 -32.51 21.80
CA ARG A 93 -7.13 -33.41 20.97
C ARG A 93 -8.11 -32.63 20.11
N ARG A 94 -8.78 -31.64 20.68
CA ARG A 94 -9.72 -30.77 19.96
C ARG A 94 -9.00 -29.98 18.87
N GLU A 95 -7.83 -29.43 19.18
CA GLU A 95 -7.01 -28.71 18.22
C GLU A 95 -6.54 -29.64 17.09
N ASN A 96 -6.11 -30.86 17.40
CA ASN A 96 -5.76 -31.85 16.38
C ASN A 96 -6.93 -32.20 15.46
N GLU A 97 -8.12 -32.39 16.02
CA GLU A 97 -9.32 -32.69 15.24
C GLU A 97 -9.69 -31.53 14.32
N PHE A 98 -9.62 -30.29 14.84
CA PHE A 98 -9.83 -29.08 14.04
C PHE A 98 -8.80 -28.95 12.91
N LEU A 99 -7.52 -29.18 13.18
CA LEU A 99 -6.46 -29.13 12.18
C LEU A 99 -6.65 -30.21 11.09
N ARG A 100 -7.04 -31.43 11.48
CA ARG A 100 -7.36 -32.51 10.52
C ARG A 100 -8.52 -32.14 9.61
N MET A 101 -9.58 -31.55 10.17
CA MET A 101 -10.72 -31.08 9.39
C MET A 101 -10.30 -29.97 8.39
N LYS A 102 -9.45 -29.03 8.84
CA LYS A 102 -8.93 -27.97 7.97
C LYS A 102 -8.05 -28.52 6.85
N ILE A 103 -7.19 -29.49 7.12
CA ILE A 103 -6.36 -30.16 6.11
C ILE A 103 -7.23 -30.86 5.08
N SER A 104 -8.21 -31.67 5.51
CA SER A 104 -9.11 -32.37 4.60
C SER A 104 -9.90 -31.40 3.69
N HIS A 105 -10.31 -30.25 4.24
CA HIS A 105 -10.97 -29.21 3.44
C HIS A 105 -10.03 -28.58 2.41
N LEU A 106 -8.78 -28.30 2.79
CA LEU A 106 -7.77 -27.73 1.89
C LEU A 106 -7.36 -28.72 0.78
N GLU A 107 -7.21 -30.00 1.11
CA GLU A 107 -6.92 -31.06 0.12
C GLU A 107 -8.08 -31.23 -0.87
N GLY A 108 -9.33 -31.20 -0.38
CA GLY A 108 -10.52 -31.23 -1.24
C GLY A 108 -10.59 -30.01 -2.17
N ALA A 109 -10.31 -28.81 -1.66
CA ALA A 109 -10.26 -27.59 -2.47
C ALA A 109 -9.12 -27.63 -3.52
N MET A 110 -7.95 -28.13 -3.13
CA MET A 110 -6.80 -28.32 -4.04
C MET A 110 -7.09 -29.35 -5.14
N SER A 111 -7.92 -30.35 -4.87
CA SER A 111 -8.32 -31.33 -5.89
C SER A 111 -9.29 -30.76 -6.93
N ILE A 112 -10.14 -29.79 -6.57
CA ILE A 112 -11.09 -29.15 -7.49
C ILE A 112 -10.37 -28.16 -8.42
N TYR A 113 -9.33 -27.49 -7.92
CA TYR A 113 -8.42 -26.63 -8.69
C TYR A 113 -7.08 -27.28 -8.94
N GLY A 114 -7.08 -28.62 -9.07
CA GLY A 114 -5.87 -29.39 -9.28
C GLY A 114 -5.23 -29.00 -10.60
N GLU A 115 -3.90 -29.05 -10.64
CA GLU A 115 -3.06 -28.75 -11.81
C GLU A 115 -3.59 -29.38 -13.11
N GLU A 116 -4.15 -30.59 -13.03
CA GLU A 116 -4.74 -31.30 -14.17
C GLU A 116 -6.02 -30.64 -14.72
N SER A 117 -6.91 -30.15 -13.85
CA SER A 117 -8.14 -29.47 -14.28
C SER A 117 -7.82 -28.17 -15.03
N LEU A 118 -6.87 -27.40 -14.49
CA LEU A 118 -6.37 -26.18 -15.12
C LEU A 118 -5.64 -26.47 -16.43
N ARG A 119 -4.94 -27.61 -16.54
CA ARG A 119 -4.28 -28.03 -17.77
C ARG A 119 -5.30 -28.33 -18.88
N VAL A 120 -6.35 -29.09 -18.56
CA VAL A 120 -7.42 -29.43 -19.51
C VAL A 120 -8.17 -28.18 -19.96
N GLU A 121 -8.48 -27.26 -19.03
CA GLU A 121 -9.11 -25.98 -19.36
C GLU A 121 -8.22 -25.12 -20.25
N ASN A 122 -6.93 -25.02 -19.94
CA ASN A 122 -5.97 -24.31 -20.78
C ASN A 122 -5.86 -24.89 -22.20
N GLU A 123 -5.85 -26.22 -22.34
CA GLU A 123 -5.86 -26.85 -23.66
C GLU A 123 -7.13 -26.54 -24.44
N LYS A 124 -8.29 -26.56 -23.79
CA LYS A 124 -9.56 -26.21 -24.41
C LYS A 124 -9.55 -24.76 -24.90
N LEU A 125 -9.13 -23.83 -24.04
CA LEU A 125 -9.00 -22.41 -24.38
C LEU A 125 -8.03 -22.19 -25.53
N ARG A 126 -6.91 -22.92 -25.58
CA ARG A 126 -5.96 -22.86 -26.71
C ARG A 126 -6.58 -23.30 -28.02
N ARG A 127 -7.40 -24.36 -28.02
CA ARG A 127 -8.12 -24.82 -29.23
C ARG A 127 -9.13 -23.78 -29.68
N GLU A 128 -9.92 -23.23 -28.76
CA GLU A 128 -10.89 -22.17 -29.07
C GLU A 128 -10.21 -20.94 -29.68
N ILE A 129 -9.07 -20.51 -29.11
CA ILE A 129 -8.27 -19.40 -29.67
C ILE A 129 -7.83 -19.70 -31.10
N GLU A 130 -7.37 -20.92 -31.38
CA GLU A 130 -6.92 -21.31 -32.71
C GLU A 130 -8.08 -21.32 -33.72
N ASP A 131 -9.25 -21.81 -33.32
CA ASP A 131 -10.46 -21.78 -34.15
C ASP A 131 -10.92 -20.34 -34.44
N TYR A 132 -10.90 -19.46 -33.43
CA TYR A 132 -11.21 -18.05 -33.63
C TYR A 132 -10.22 -17.36 -34.57
N LYS A 133 -8.92 -17.64 -34.47
CA LYS A 133 -7.91 -17.09 -35.40
C LYS A 133 -8.20 -17.48 -36.84
N ARG A 134 -8.49 -18.76 -37.10
CA ARG A 134 -8.84 -19.25 -38.45
C ARG A 134 -10.08 -18.55 -38.99
N ARG A 135 -11.09 -18.33 -38.14
CA ARG A 135 -12.31 -17.63 -38.53
C ARG A 135 -12.05 -16.16 -38.88
N VAL A 136 -11.20 -15.48 -38.12
CA VAL A 136 -10.80 -14.10 -38.42
C VAL A 136 -10.06 -14.05 -39.75
N GLU A 137 -9.10 -14.93 -39.98
CA GLU A 137 -8.34 -14.98 -41.24
C GLU A 137 -9.25 -15.22 -42.46
N ALA A 138 -10.22 -16.13 -42.33
CA ALA A 138 -11.22 -16.36 -43.38
C ALA A 138 -12.04 -15.10 -43.69
N LEU A 139 -12.54 -14.42 -42.66
CA LEU A 139 -13.30 -13.18 -42.81
C LEU A 139 -12.46 -12.05 -43.40
N GLU A 140 -11.19 -11.92 -43.02
CA GLU A 140 -10.27 -10.93 -43.59
C GLU A 140 -10.03 -11.16 -45.08
N ASN A 141 -9.93 -12.43 -45.49
CA ASN A 141 -9.81 -12.80 -46.90
C ASN A 141 -11.08 -12.43 -47.68
N GLU A 142 -12.27 -12.75 -47.15
CA GLU A 142 -13.55 -12.35 -47.76
C GLU A 142 -13.67 -10.84 -47.93
N VAL A 143 -13.32 -10.07 -46.90
CA VAL A 143 -13.32 -8.59 -46.97
C VAL A 143 -12.37 -8.08 -48.06
N ARG A 144 -11.19 -8.70 -48.20
CA ARG A 144 -10.22 -8.34 -49.24
C ARG A 144 -10.78 -8.60 -50.64
N GLU A 145 -11.43 -9.74 -50.85
CA GLU A 145 -12.08 -10.09 -52.11
C GLU A 145 -13.23 -9.12 -52.43
N LEU A 146 -14.13 -8.87 -51.47
CA LEU A 146 -15.23 -7.93 -51.64
C LEU A 146 -14.74 -6.52 -51.99
N LYS A 147 -13.67 -6.05 -51.34
CA LYS A 147 -13.05 -4.76 -51.65
C LYS A 147 -12.48 -4.71 -53.07
N SER A 148 -11.86 -5.81 -53.52
CA SER A 148 -11.37 -5.95 -54.89
C SER A 148 -12.52 -5.89 -55.91
N SER A 149 -13.59 -6.67 -55.69
CA SER A 149 -14.79 -6.65 -56.53
C SER A 149 -15.44 -5.28 -56.56
N LEU A 150 -15.55 -4.61 -55.41
CA LEU A 150 -16.09 -3.25 -55.34
C LEU A 150 -15.27 -2.26 -56.18
N ASN A 151 -13.93 -2.34 -56.10
CA ASN A 151 -13.05 -1.50 -56.92
C ASN A 151 -13.24 -1.77 -58.41
N TYR A 152 -13.38 -3.05 -58.80
CA TYR A 152 -13.67 -3.44 -60.18
C TYR A 152 -15.00 -2.85 -60.68
N TYR A 153 -16.07 -2.98 -59.90
CA TYR A 153 -17.37 -2.40 -60.27
C TYR A 153 -17.33 -0.87 -60.29
N ARG A 154 -16.60 -0.23 -59.38
CA ARG A 154 -16.41 1.24 -59.38
C ARG A 154 -15.71 1.72 -60.64
N ASP A 155 -14.70 1.00 -61.12
CA ASP A 155 -14.01 1.29 -62.39
C ASP A 155 -14.96 1.09 -63.58
N LEU A 156 -15.71 -0.01 -63.61
CA LEU A 156 -16.71 -0.28 -64.65
C LEU A 156 -17.78 0.81 -64.73
N VAL A 157 -18.36 1.18 -63.58
CA VAL A 157 -19.34 2.29 -63.49
C VAL A 157 -18.70 3.60 -63.95
N SER A 158 -17.45 3.86 -63.57
CA SER A 158 -16.73 5.05 -64.01
C SER A 158 -16.55 5.12 -65.53
N LYS A 159 -16.31 3.98 -66.18
CA LYS A 159 -16.24 3.89 -67.64
C LYS A 159 -17.60 4.07 -68.31
N LEU A 160 -18.67 3.57 -67.70
CA LEU A 160 -20.04 3.66 -68.23
C LEU A 160 -20.66 5.06 -68.07
N GLN A 161 -20.41 5.73 -66.96
CA GLN A 161 -20.96 7.06 -66.66
C GLN A 161 -20.29 8.20 -67.45
N GLY A 162 -19.27 7.89 -68.25
CA GLY A 162 -18.62 8.86 -69.12
C GLY A 162 -17.50 9.67 -68.45
N SER A 163 -16.94 10.62 -69.21
CA SER A 163 -15.81 11.45 -68.75
C SER A 163 -16.23 12.89 -68.50
N TYR A 164 -15.62 13.50 -67.50
CA TYR A 164 -15.84 14.89 -67.10
C TYR A 164 -14.53 15.65 -67.30
N THR A 165 -14.57 16.75 -68.04
CA THR A 165 -13.41 17.64 -68.20
C THR A 165 -13.73 18.97 -67.53
N VAL A 166 -12.86 19.39 -66.60
CA VAL A 166 -12.88 20.75 -66.06
C VAL A 166 -12.27 21.68 -67.11
N LEU A 167 -13.04 22.67 -67.59
CA LEU A 167 -12.51 23.70 -68.48
C LEU A 167 -12.05 24.90 -67.67
N ASN A 168 -12.87 25.32 -66.71
CA ASN A 168 -12.56 26.28 -65.65
C ASN A 168 -13.56 26.11 -64.49
N LYS A 169 -13.41 26.89 -63.41
CA LYS A 169 -14.27 26.85 -62.22
C LYS A 169 -15.78 26.89 -62.50
N TYR A 170 -16.21 27.55 -63.57
CA TYR A 170 -17.63 27.73 -63.89
C TYR A 170 -18.05 26.98 -65.17
N ASN A 171 -17.15 26.25 -65.82
CA ASN A 171 -17.42 25.60 -67.09
C ASN A 171 -16.87 24.18 -67.09
N TYR A 172 -17.78 23.22 -67.28
CA TYR A 172 -17.48 21.80 -67.25
C TYR A 172 -18.03 21.13 -68.50
N ARG A 173 -17.21 20.30 -69.14
CA ARG A 173 -17.63 19.47 -70.27
C ARG A 173 -17.92 18.07 -69.77
N ILE A 174 -19.13 17.61 -70.05
CA ILE A 174 -19.60 16.27 -69.77
C ILE A 174 -19.59 15.48 -71.07
N CYS A 175 -19.09 14.26 -71.03
CA CYS A 175 -19.21 13.28 -72.09
C CYS A 175 -19.88 12.05 -71.50
N ILE A 176 -21.19 11.87 -71.72
CA ILE A 176 -21.95 10.71 -71.22
C ILE A 176 -22.23 9.78 -72.39
N ARG A 177 -22.09 8.48 -72.17
CA ARG A 177 -22.50 7.47 -73.15
C ARG A 177 -24.01 7.26 -73.04
N ASN A 178 -24.74 7.50 -74.13
CA ASN A 178 -26.16 7.17 -74.19
C ASN A 178 -26.31 5.64 -74.15
N PRO A 179 -27.05 5.08 -73.17
CA PRO A 179 -27.16 3.63 -73.01
C PRO A 179 -27.96 2.96 -74.14
N GLU A 180 -28.87 3.69 -74.80
CA GLU A 180 -29.75 3.15 -75.84
C GLU A 180 -29.06 3.14 -77.22
N THR A 181 -28.36 4.22 -77.57
CA THR A 181 -27.68 4.35 -78.87
C THR A 181 -26.22 3.93 -78.82
N GLY A 182 -25.61 3.93 -77.64
CA GLY A 182 -24.18 3.66 -77.45
C GLY A 182 -23.26 4.80 -77.87
N GLU A 183 -23.81 5.91 -78.38
CA GLU A 183 -23.08 7.10 -78.79
C GLU A 183 -22.69 7.97 -77.58
N TYR A 184 -21.64 8.78 -77.74
CA TYR A 184 -21.20 9.72 -76.72
C TYR A 184 -21.82 11.09 -76.95
N GLU A 185 -22.59 11.56 -75.98
CA GLU A 185 -23.19 12.89 -75.97
C GLU A 185 -22.31 13.85 -75.16
N TYR A 186 -21.98 14.98 -75.78
CA TYR A 186 -21.21 16.04 -75.15
C TYR A 186 -22.12 17.17 -74.71
N GLN A 187 -22.07 17.52 -73.44
CA GLN A 187 -22.84 18.62 -72.86
C GLN A 187 -21.89 19.59 -72.14
N LEU A 188 -22.12 20.89 -72.33
CA LEU A 188 -21.40 21.95 -71.63
C LEU A 188 -22.27 22.46 -70.49
N VAL A 189 -21.81 22.27 -69.26
CA VAL A 189 -22.44 22.84 -68.07
C VAL A 189 -21.74 24.14 -67.72
N LYS A 190 -22.54 25.21 -67.65
CA LYS A 190 -22.11 26.54 -67.22
C LYS A 190 -22.74 26.83 -65.88
N LEU A 191 -21.91 27.08 -64.87
CA LEU A 191 -22.34 27.46 -63.54
C LEU A 191 -22.38 28.99 -63.46
N PRO A 192 -23.40 29.58 -62.80
CA PRO A 192 -23.42 31.00 -62.56
C PRO A 192 -22.35 31.40 -61.51
N PRO A 193 -21.94 32.67 -61.46
CA PRO A 193 -20.86 33.12 -60.57
C PRO A 193 -21.15 32.96 -59.07
N ASP A 194 -22.42 33.02 -58.69
CA ASP A 194 -22.96 32.86 -57.33
C ASP A 194 -23.29 31.42 -56.97
N PHE A 195 -22.99 30.46 -57.86
CA PHE A 195 -23.29 29.05 -57.65
C PHE A 195 -22.63 28.47 -56.40
N ASP A 196 -23.43 27.87 -55.52
CA ASP A 196 -22.97 27.09 -54.37
C ASP A 196 -23.05 25.58 -54.66
N PRO A 197 -21.91 24.88 -54.86
CA PRO A 197 -21.89 23.44 -55.14
C PRO A 197 -22.05 22.55 -53.90
N PHE A 198 -22.13 23.12 -52.69
CA PHE A 198 -22.16 22.35 -51.44
C PHE A 198 -23.57 22.06 -50.94
N ASN A 199 -24.57 22.76 -51.48
CA ASN A 199 -25.95 22.66 -51.01
C ASN A 199 -26.93 22.43 -52.17
N PRO A 200 -26.97 21.23 -52.77
CA PRO A 200 -28.00 20.88 -53.74
C PRO A 200 -29.38 20.92 -53.09
N THR A 201 -30.40 21.34 -53.84
CA THR A 201 -31.79 21.35 -53.37
C THR A 201 -32.24 19.95 -52.96
N TYR A 202 -31.89 18.94 -53.76
CA TYR A 202 -32.03 17.52 -53.43
C TYR A 202 -31.22 16.65 -54.40
N ILE A 203 -31.07 15.37 -54.05
CA ILE A 203 -30.41 14.36 -54.89
C ILE A 203 -31.45 13.32 -55.32
N THR A 204 -31.55 13.06 -56.63
CA THR A 204 -32.46 12.04 -57.16
C THR A 204 -31.95 10.63 -56.88
N ARG A 205 -32.84 9.63 -56.94
CA ARG A 205 -32.46 8.21 -56.79
C ARG A 205 -31.46 7.75 -57.86
N ASP A 206 -31.47 8.40 -59.01
CA ASP A 206 -30.58 8.11 -60.14
C ASP A 206 -29.20 8.80 -59.99
N GLY A 207 -28.94 9.46 -58.86
CA GLY A 207 -27.65 10.09 -58.57
C GLY A 207 -27.44 11.42 -59.29
N MET A 208 -28.51 12.18 -59.52
CA MET A 208 -28.44 13.55 -60.03
C MET A 208 -28.64 14.55 -58.90
N GLU A 209 -27.71 15.49 -58.76
CA GLU A 209 -27.87 16.67 -57.90
C GLU A 209 -28.69 17.71 -58.65
N VAL A 210 -29.74 18.20 -58.00
CA VAL A 210 -30.65 19.21 -58.55
C VAL A 210 -30.48 20.49 -57.75
N TYR A 211 -30.22 21.58 -58.47
CA TYR A 211 -30.13 22.93 -57.94
C TYR A 211 -31.25 23.75 -58.58
N GLU A 212 -32.43 23.77 -57.94
CA GLU A 212 -33.64 24.38 -58.51
C GLU A 212 -33.49 25.89 -58.73
N GLU A 213 -32.83 26.57 -57.80
CA GLU A 213 -32.54 28.02 -57.87
C GLU A 213 -31.80 28.41 -59.15
N TYR A 214 -30.86 27.58 -59.57
CA TYR A 214 -30.04 27.82 -60.77
C TYR A 214 -30.57 27.12 -62.02
N GLY A 215 -31.60 26.27 -61.90
CA GLY A 215 -32.08 25.42 -62.98
C GLY A 215 -31.05 24.39 -63.46
N ILE A 216 -30.11 23.98 -62.58
CA ILE A 216 -28.98 23.11 -62.92
C ILE A 216 -29.25 21.69 -62.41
N ARG A 217 -28.98 20.71 -63.27
CA ARG A 217 -29.03 19.28 -62.93
C ARG A 217 -27.75 18.62 -63.39
N ILE A 218 -27.00 18.05 -62.46
CA ILE A 218 -25.69 17.44 -62.74
C ILE A 218 -25.57 16.07 -62.06
N PRO A 219 -24.85 15.11 -62.65
CA PRO A 219 -24.51 13.87 -61.96
C PRO A 219 -23.71 14.15 -60.68
N THR A 220 -23.93 13.39 -59.62
CA THR A 220 -23.20 13.52 -58.34
C THR A 220 -21.69 13.44 -58.51
N LYS A 221 -21.21 12.61 -59.44
CA LYS A 221 -19.79 12.50 -59.78
C LYS A 221 -19.23 13.82 -60.34
N LEU A 222 -20.01 14.56 -61.13
CA LEU A 222 -19.62 15.90 -61.55
C LEU A 222 -19.71 16.89 -60.38
N GLY A 223 -20.72 16.77 -59.53
CA GLY A 223 -20.83 17.55 -58.29
C GLY A 223 -19.59 17.43 -57.41
N ASP A 224 -19.05 16.21 -57.24
CA ASP A 224 -17.80 15.98 -56.50
C ASP A 224 -16.61 16.73 -57.12
N ILE A 225 -16.46 16.66 -58.44
CA ILE A 225 -15.39 17.37 -59.17
C ILE A 225 -15.55 18.89 -59.01
N ILE A 226 -16.77 19.41 -59.13
CA ILE A 226 -17.04 20.84 -58.94
C ILE A 226 -16.67 21.26 -57.52
N ARG A 227 -17.11 20.50 -56.50
CA ARG A 227 -16.77 20.76 -55.09
C ARG A 227 -15.27 20.75 -54.84
N GLU A 228 -14.53 19.82 -55.45
CA GLU A 228 -13.07 19.81 -55.36
C GLU A 228 -12.44 21.07 -55.96
N GLU A 229 -12.91 21.55 -57.10
CA GLU A 229 -12.43 22.81 -57.69
C GLU A 229 -12.79 24.04 -56.84
N PHE A 230 -14.01 24.12 -56.31
CA PHE A 230 -14.42 25.24 -55.46
C PHE A 230 -13.69 25.25 -54.11
N LYS A 231 -13.36 24.07 -53.55
CA LYS A 231 -12.56 23.97 -52.32
C LYS A 231 -11.15 24.52 -52.51
N LYS A 232 -10.53 24.35 -53.68
CA LYS A 232 -9.17 24.88 -53.93
C LYS A 232 -9.11 26.37 -53.68
N ASP A 233 -10.11 27.13 -54.13
CA ASP A 233 -10.15 28.59 -53.95
C ASP A 233 -10.25 29.00 -52.48
N ILE A 234 -11.02 28.27 -51.67
CA ILE A 234 -11.11 28.51 -50.22
C ILE A 234 -9.73 28.39 -49.58
N TYR A 235 -8.99 27.32 -49.91
CA TYR A 235 -7.64 27.13 -49.39
C TYR A 235 -6.64 28.19 -49.88
N TRP A 236 -6.80 28.72 -51.10
CA TRP A 236 -5.97 29.83 -51.59
C TRP A 236 -6.28 31.14 -50.86
N GLN A 237 -7.55 31.41 -50.55
CA GLN A 237 -7.98 32.58 -49.78
C GLN A 237 -7.45 32.56 -48.35
N ASP A 238 -7.51 31.41 -47.67
CA ASP A 238 -6.98 31.24 -46.31
C ASP A 238 -5.46 31.43 -46.28
N PHE A 239 -4.74 31.00 -47.33
CA PHE A 239 -3.29 31.14 -47.42
C PHE A 239 -2.82 32.59 -47.72
N GLU A 240 -3.66 33.40 -48.37
CA GLU A 240 -3.39 34.82 -48.61
C GLU A 240 -3.69 35.70 -47.38
N LEU A 241 -4.61 35.28 -46.51
CA LEU A 241 -4.95 35.99 -45.27
C LEU A 241 -3.92 35.78 -44.14
N ASP A 242 -3.10 34.74 -44.24
CA ASP A 242 -2.00 34.42 -43.31
C ASP A 242 -0.64 35.10 -43.67
N ARG A 243 -0.62 36.02 -44.65
CA ARG A 243 0.56 36.84 -45.03
C ARG A 243 0.40 38.31 -44.68
#